data_AF-A0A4Y3R8K6-F1
#
_entry.id   AF-A0A4Y3R8K6-F1
#
_cell.length_a   1.000
_cell.length_b   1.000
_cell.length_c   1.000
_cell.angle_alpha   90.00
_cell.angle_beta   90.00
_cell.angle_gamma   90.00
#
_symmetry.space_group_name_H-M   'P 1'
#
loop_
_entity.id
_entity.type
_entity.pdbx_description
1 polymer ?
#
loop_
_entity_poly.entity_id
_entity_poly.type
_entity_poly.pdbx_seq_one_letter_code
_entity_poly.pdbx_strand_id
1 'polypeptide(L)'
;MDPGGPNPGTCCRCGQRAAHRALIAIIETGSGPGGSAYACLPCAREYAATSLAPGWLDEVLRRAEAGAEVPRELARAEELERAEAEAVSGPESGGSPAGG
;
A
#
# COMPACT_ATOMS: atom_id res chain seq x y z
N MET A 1 -7.65 -0.50 1.16
CA MET A 1 -6.25 -0.61 0.71
C MET A 1 -5.93 0.68 -0.03
N ASP A 2 -5.02 1.47 0.49
CA ASP A 2 -4.57 2.68 -0.19
C ASP A 2 -3.75 2.25 -1.43
N PRO A 3 -4.12 2.65 -2.66
CA PRO A 3 -3.42 2.24 -3.88
C PRO A 3 -2.02 2.86 -4.02
N GLY A 4 -1.66 3.84 -3.17
CA GLY A 4 -0.31 4.38 -3.00
C GLY A 4 0.36 3.94 -1.69
N GLY A 5 -0.28 3.11 -0.87
CA GLY A 5 0.30 2.62 0.37
C GLY A 5 1.31 1.47 0.15
N PRO A 6 2.11 1.11 1.17
CA PRO A 6 2.92 -0.09 1.12
C PRO A 6 2.07 -1.33 0.82
N ASN A 7 2.47 -2.07 -0.22
CA ASN A 7 1.83 -3.32 -0.62
C ASN A 7 2.85 -4.46 -0.58
N PRO A 8 3.21 -4.93 0.63
CA PRO A 8 4.25 -5.93 0.79
C PRO A 8 3.79 -7.30 0.33
N GLY A 9 4.73 -8.10 -0.17
CA GLY A 9 4.53 -9.53 -0.42
C GLY A 9 5.43 -10.05 -1.53
N THR A 10 5.11 -11.25 -2.01
CA THR A 10 5.91 -11.94 -3.04
C THR A 10 5.57 -11.44 -4.43
N CYS A 11 6.59 -11.14 -5.23
CA CYS A 11 6.47 -10.85 -6.66
C CYS A 11 6.11 -12.13 -7.42
N CYS A 12 5.05 -12.10 -8.23
CA CYS A 12 4.63 -13.26 -9.01
C CYS A 12 5.62 -13.64 -10.13
N ARG A 13 6.53 -12.73 -10.53
CA ARG A 13 7.49 -12.96 -11.61
C ARG A 13 8.83 -13.50 -11.11
N CYS A 14 9.45 -12.82 -10.14
CA CYS A 14 10.80 -13.19 -9.65
C CYS A 14 10.79 -13.94 -8.31
N GLY A 15 9.63 -14.09 -7.65
CA GLY A 15 9.49 -14.78 -6.38
C GLY A 15 10.10 -14.06 -5.17
N GLN A 16 10.68 -12.87 -5.35
CA GLN A 16 11.27 -12.11 -4.25
C GLN A 16 10.19 -11.39 -3.43
N ARG A 17 10.43 -11.25 -2.12
CA ARG A 17 9.63 -10.35 -1.27
C ARG A 17 9.96 -8.91 -1.60
N ALA A 18 8.94 -8.10 -1.81
CA ALA A 18 9.04 -6.66 -1.98
C ALA A 18 8.18 -5.94 -0.95
N ALA A 19 8.61 -4.75 -0.51
CA ALA A 19 7.81 -3.87 0.35
C ALA A 19 6.69 -3.17 -0.43
N HIS A 20 6.91 -2.96 -1.73
CA HIS A 20 5.94 -2.37 -2.65
C HIS A 20 5.79 -3.25 -3.90
N ARG A 21 4.55 -3.54 -4.26
CA ARG A 21 4.18 -4.28 -5.45
C ARG A 21 3.05 -3.56 -6.19
N ALA A 22 3.13 -3.56 -7.51
CA ALA A 22 2.09 -3.05 -8.39
C ALA A 22 1.15 -4.19 -8.81
N LEU A 23 -0.14 -3.89 -8.90
CA LEU A 23 -1.10 -4.73 -9.61
C LEU A 23 -0.72 -4.71 -11.10
N ILE A 24 -0.54 -5.88 -11.71
CA ILE A 24 -0.15 -5.98 -13.13
C ILE A 24 -1.20 -6.65 -14.01
N ALA A 25 -2.12 -7.42 -13.42
CA ALA A 25 -3.25 -8.00 -14.16
C ALA A 25 -4.43 -8.22 -13.23
N ILE A 26 -5.63 -7.99 -13.76
CA ILE A 26 -6.89 -8.46 -13.19
C ILE A 26 -7.30 -9.64 -14.05
N ILE A 27 -7.42 -10.81 -13.45
CA ILE A 27 -7.81 -12.03 -14.14
C ILE A 27 -9.32 -12.16 -13.93
N GLU A 28 -10.10 -12.02 -14.99
CA GLU A 28 -11.55 -12.27 -14.91
C GLU A 28 -11.85 -13.70 -15.34
N THR A 29 -12.56 -14.44 -14.49
CA THR A 29 -13.06 -15.79 -14.84
C THR A 29 -14.53 -15.85 -14.46
N GLY A 30 -15.42 -15.85 -15.45
CA GLY A 30 -16.87 -15.94 -15.22
C GLY A 30 -17.47 -14.66 -14.64
N SER A 31 -18.38 -14.77 -13.67
CA SER A 31 -19.16 -13.66 -13.10
C SER A 31 -18.41 -12.78 -12.08
N GLY A 32 -17.08 -12.85 -12.04
CA GLY A 32 -16.25 -12.00 -11.17
C GLY A 32 -14.75 -12.12 -11.47
N PRO A 33 -13.92 -11.29 -10.80
CA PRO A 33 -12.47 -11.38 -10.93
C PRO A 33 -11.98 -12.73 -10.36
N GLY A 34 -11.55 -13.62 -11.23
CA GLY A 34 -10.88 -14.88 -10.93
C GLY A 34 -9.53 -14.73 -10.21
N GLY A 35 -9.01 -13.50 -10.13
CA GLY A 35 -7.86 -13.17 -9.31
C GLY A 35 -7.17 -11.89 -9.75
N SER A 36 -6.03 -11.61 -9.14
CA SER A 36 -5.17 -10.47 -9.47
C SER A 36 -3.71 -10.87 -9.34
N ALA A 37 -2.87 -10.36 -10.23
CA ALA A 37 -1.42 -10.62 -10.22
C ALA A 37 -0.65 -9.38 -9.79
N TYR A 38 0.36 -9.56 -8.93
CA TYR A 38 1.18 -8.47 -8.38
C TYR A 38 2.67 -8.72 -8.59
N ALA A 39 3.39 -7.69 -9.03
CA ALA A 39 4.84 -7.74 -9.25
C ALA A 39 5.56 -6.61 -8.50
N CYS A 40 6.84 -6.82 -8.14
CA CYS A 40 7.68 -5.74 -7.65
C CYS A 40 7.89 -4.67 -8.73
N LEU A 41 8.19 -3.43 -8.32
CA LEU A 41 8.28 -2.29 -9.23
C LEU A 41 9.21 -2.51 -10.44
N PRO A 42 10.43 -3.09 -10.31
CA PRO A 42 11.27 -3.37 -11.48
C PRO A 42 10.62 -4.34 -12.48
N CYS A 43 10.08 -5.46 -11.98
CA CYS A 43 9.42 -6.45 -12.82
C CYS A 43 8.14 -5.93 -13.48
N ALA A 44 7.42 -5.04 -12.78
CA ALA A 44 6.21 -4.39 -13.30
C ALA A 44 6.54 -3.36 -14.38
N ARG A 45 7.63 -2.58 -14.24
CA ARG A 45 8.14 -1.67 -15.29
C ARG A 45 8.54 -2.42 -16.56
N GLU A 46 9.26 -3.53 -16.42
CA GLU A 46 9.60 -4.37 -17.56
C GLU A 46 8.35 -4.91 -18.27
N TYR A 47 7.31 -5.29 -17.52
CA TYR A 47 6.07 -5.77 -18.09
C TYR A 47 5.29 -4.65 -18.80
N ALA A 48 5.24 -3.45 -18.22
CA ALA A 48 4.62 -2.26 -18.82
C ALA A 48 5.21 -1.88 -20.19
N ALA A 49 6.50 -2.21 -20.42
CA ALA A 49 7.15 -2.00 -21.72
C ALA A 49 6.72 -3.00 -22.81
N THR A 50 5.91 -4.01 -22.48
CA THR A 50 5.45 -5.03 -23.44
C THR A 50 4.08 -4.67 -24.01
N SER A 51 3.77 -5.14 -25.22
CA SER A 51 2.44 -4.98 -25.83
C SER A 51 1.33 -5.77 -25.13
N LEU A 52 1.68 -6.61 -24.16
CA LEU A 52 0.74 -7.39 -23.34
C LEU A 52 0.31 -6.63 -22.09
N ALA A 53 0.93 -5.49 -21.79
CA ALA A 53 0.57 -4.67 -20.64
C ALA A 53 -0.82 -4.09 -20.79
N PRO A 54 -1.66 -4.14 -19.74
CA PRO A 54 -2.92 -3.42 -19.75
C PRO A 54 -2.65 -1.91 -19.71
N GLY A 55 -3.42 -1.14 -20.48
CA GLY A 55 -3.20 0.31 -20.63
C GLY A 55 -3.36 1.15 -19.35
N TRP A 56 -3.86 0.56 -18.26
CA TRP A 56 -3.94 1.21 -16.95
C TRP A 56 -2.66 1.03 -16.10
N LEU A 57 -1.71 0.19 -16.52
CA LEU A 57 -0.56 -0.20 -15.71
C LEU A 57 0.39 0.98 -15.42
N ASP A 58 0.57 1.90 -16.36
CA ASP A 58 1.44 3.07 -16.17
C ASP A 58 0.98 3.95 -15.00
N GLU A 59 -0.33 4.18 -14.88
CA GLU A 59 -0.89 4.97 -13.77
C GLU A 59 -0.77 4.23 -12.44
N VAL A 60 -0.90 2.90 -12.44
CA VAL A 60 -0.70 2.08 -11.23
C VAL A 60 0.76 2.15 -10.77
N LEU A 61 1.71 2.04 -11.71
CA LEU A 61 3.14 2.19 -11.42
C LEU A 61 3.46 3.57 -10.83
N ARG A 62 2.96 4.64 -11.46
CA ARG A 62 3.15 6.01 -10.98
C ARG A 62 2.68 6.19 -9.53
N ARG A 63 1.51 5.64 -9.17
CA ARG A 63 0.97 5.70 -7.80
C ARG A 63 1.79 4.88 -6.82
N ALA A 64 2.17 3.67 -7.22
CA ALA A 64 2.96 2.77 -6.37
C ALA A 64 4.37 3.34 -6.10
N GLU A 65 4.94 4.08 -7.05
CA GLU A 65 6.24 4.74 -6.91
C GLU A 65 6.16 5.99 -6.02
N ALA A 66 5.16 6.84 -6.22
CA ALA A 66 4.91 7.99 -5.34
C ALA A 66 4.72 7.56 -3.86
N GLY A 67 4.15 6.37 -3.66
CA GLY A 67 4.01 5.73 -2.36
C GLY A 67 5.27 5.06 -1.80
N ALA A 68 6.16 4.59 -2.68
CA ALA A 68 7.46 4.00 -2.32
C ALA A 68 8.54 5.06 -2.04
N GLU A 69 8.37 6.27 -2.58
CA GLU A 69 9.31 7.39 -2.43
C GLU A 69 9.15 8.18 -1.13
N VAL A 70 8.17 7.85 -0.27
CA VAL A 70 8.09 8.48 1.06
C VAL A 70 9.34 8.11 1.85
N PRO A 71 10.23 9.06 2.18
CA PRO A 71 11.47 8.75 2.88
C PRO A 71 11.15 8.07 4.21
N ARG A 72 11.88 7.00 4.55
CA ARG A 72 11.63 6.23 5.78
C ARG A 72 11.62 7.08 7.05
N GLU A 73 12.40 8.17 7.07
CA GLU A 73 12.43 9.14 8.17
C GLU A 73 11.14 9.95 8.27
N LEU A 74 10.50 10.29 7.13
CA LEU A 74 9.24 11.01 7.12
C LEU A 74 8.09 10.10 7.55
N ALA A 75 8.04 8.86 7.03
CA ALA A 75 7.05 7.87 7.46
C ALA A 75 7.15 7.57 8.97
N ARG A 76 8.38 7.50 9.50
CA ARG A 76 8.62 7.34 10.95
C ARG A 76 8.20 8.57 11.75
N ALA A 77 8.42 9.77 11.23
CA ALA A 77 7.99 11.01 11.86
C ALA A 77 6.45 11.10 11.92
N GLU A 78 5.76 10.77 10.84
CA GLU A 78 4.29 10.73 10.79
C GLU A 78 3.70 9.67 11.73
N GLU A 79 4.38 8.52 11.87
CA GLU A 79 3.97 7.46 12.80
C GLU A 79 4.19 7.85 14.27
N LEU A 80 5.28 8.58 14.57
CA LEU A 80 5.54 9.16 15.89
C LEU A 80 4.53 10.26 16.23
N GLU A 81 4.28 11.20 15.32
CA GLU A 81 3.29 12.27 15.52
C GLU A 81 1.89 11.69 15.75
N ARG A 82 1.51 10.64 15.02
CA ARG A 82 0.25 9.92 15.25
C ARG A 82 0.22 9.27 16.63
N ALA A 83 1.30 8.61 17.04
CA ALA A 83 1.38 7.98 18.36
C ALA A 83 1.32 9.02 19.50
N GLU A 84 1.96 10.18 19.34
CA GLU A 84 1.89 11.29 20.29
C GLU A 84 0.48 11.91 20.33
N ALA A 85 -0.16 12.09 19.18
CA ALA A 85 -1.55 12.57 19.08
C ALA A 85 -2.56 11.61 19.75
N GLU A 86 -2.30 10.31 19.69
CA GLU A 86 -3.14 9.30 20.34
C GLU A 86 -2.87 9.23 21.85
N ALA A 87 -1.62 9.45 22.28
CA ALA A 87 -1.26 9.54 23.70
C ALA A 87 -1.82 10.78 24.39
N VAL A 88 -1.88 11.93 23.71
CA VAL A 88 -2.52 13.15 24.25
C VAL A 88 -4.05 13.04 24.29
N SER A 89 -4.64 12.17 23.47
CA SER A 89 -6.08 11.91 23.41
C SER A 89 -6.56 10.82 24.39
N GLY A 90 -5.77 10.52 25.42
CA GLY A 90 -6.07 9.49 26.43
C GLY A 90 -7.51 9.60 27.00
N PRO A 91 -8.10 8.47 27.44
CA PRO A 91 -9.53 8.34 27.65
C PRO A 91 -10.00 9.41 28.63
N GLU A 92 -11.05 10.13 28.22
CA GLU A 92 -11.73 11.12 29.05
C GLU A 92 -12.07 10.45 30.38
N SER A 93 -11.25 10.73 31.39
CA SER A 93 -11.48 10.25 32.74
C SER A 93 -12.66 11.10 33.21
N GLY A 94 -13.86 10.55 33.04
CA GLY A 94 -15.07 11.03 33.68
C GLY A 94 -14.85 11.05 35.18
N GLY A 95 -14.24 12.13 35.67
CA GLY A 95 -14.03 12.44 37.05
C GLY A 95 -15.36 12.79 37.69
N SER A 96 -15.90 11.79 38.39
CA SER A 96 -16.78 11.78 39.57
C SER A 96 -16.97 13.11 40.34
N PRO A 97 -18.04 13.23 41.14
CA PRO A 97 -17.80 12.91 42.55
C PRO A 97 -18.92 12.12 43.24
N ALA A 98 -18.48 11.29 44.18
CA ALA A 98 -19.31 10.76 45.25
C ALA A 98 -19.71 11.87 46.23
N GLY A 99 -20.90 11.74 46.83
CA GLY A 99 -21.20 12.32 48.15
C GLY A 99 -22.52 13.08 48.23
N GLY A 100 -23.47 12.51 48.98
CA GLY A 100 -24.76 13.09 49.36
C GLY A 100 -25.70 12.03 49.90
#